data_AF-K9XEY5-F1
#
_entry.id   AF-K9XEY5-F1
#
_cell.length_a   1.000
_cell.length_b   1.000
_cell.length_c   1.000
_cell.angle_alpha   90.00
_cell.angle_beta   90.00
_cell.angle_gamma   90.00
#
_symmetry.space_group_name_H-M   'P 1'
#
loop_
_entity.id
_entity.type
_entity.pdbx_description
1 polymer ?
#
loop_
_entity_poly.entity_id
_entity_poly.type
_entity_poly.pdbx_seq_one_letter_code
_entity_poly.pdbx_strand_id
1 'polypeptide(L)'
;MSKSSSSKVSQTDWERIDAMKDEDIDLSDIPEVTEEQMQRAVLRVAGKPVERGQRHVDLLLDAFIVEYFEAQAGEQGVQVLINQVLAEYIHNRDR
;
A
#
# COMPACT_ATOMS: atom_id res chain seq x y z
N MET A 1 -34.78 -9.40 -14.68
CA MET A 1 -33.69 -9.33 -15.68
C MET A 1 -32.84 -8.11 -15.33
N SER A 2 -31.71 -8.25 -14.64
CA SER A 2 -30.85 -7.11 -14.36
C SER A 2 -30.08 -6.75 -15.63
N LYS A 3 -30.13 -5.47 -16.03
CA LYS A 3 -29.28 -4.95 -17.11
C LYS A 3 -27.87 -4.80 -16.54
N SER A 4 -26.86 -5.29 -17.26
CA SER A 4 -25.46 -5.02 -16.90
C SER A 4 -25.20 -3.51 -17.03
N SER A 5 -24.57 -2.93 -16.02
CA SER A 5 -24.25 -1.48 -15.96
C SER A 5 -23.11 -1.07 -16.88
N SER A 6 -22.47 -2.03 -17.56
CA SER A 6 -21.38 -1.80 -18.50
C SER A 6 -21.61 -2.53 -19.83
N SER A 7 -21.06 -1.94 -20.89
CA SER A 7 -20.98 -2.56 -22.23
C SER A 7 -19.94 -3.69 -22.23
N LYS A 8 -20.21 -4.76 -22.99
CA LYS A 8 -19.22 -5.84 -23.22
C LYS A 8 -18.10 -5.42 -24.17
N VAL A 9 -18.34 -4.40 -24.98
CA VAL A 9 -17.37 -3.86 -25.93
C VAL A 9 -16.88 -2.53 -25.40
N SER A 10 -15.58 -2.43 -25.15
CA SER A 10 -14.94 -1.17 -24.79
C SER A 10 -14.99 -0.22 -25.99
N GLN A 11 -15.37 1.04 -25.74
CA GLN A 11 -15.29 2.11 -26.74
C GLN A 11 -13.94 2.83 -26.69
N THR A 12 -13.02 2.38 -25.83
CA THR A 12 -11.67 2.92 -25.74
C THR A 12 -10.86 2.49 -26.96
N ASP A 13 -10.21 3.47 -27.58
CA ASP A 13 -9.17 3.22 -28.57
C ASP A 13 -7.89 2.72 -27.86
N TRP A 14 -7.77 1.39 -27.79
CA TRP A 14 -6.67 0.73 -27.10
C TRP A 14 -5.35 0.80 -27.86
N GLU A 15 -5.38 0.83 -29.21
CA GLU A 15 -4.16 0.94 -30.02
C GLU A 15 -3.47 2.29 -29.78
N ARG A 16 -4.26 3.37 -29.66
CA ARG A 16 -3.74 4.68 -29.29
C ARG A 16 -3.14 4.71 -27.89
N ILE A 17 -3.78 4.08 -26.90
CA ILE A 17 -3.28 4.06 -25.51
C ILE A 17 -2.00 3.23 -25.39
N ASP A 18 -1.92 2.09 -26.07
CA ASP A 18 -0.75 1.20 -26.02
C ASP A 18 0.48 1.83 -26.69
N ALA A 19 0.27 2.67 -27.70
CA ALA A 19 1.34 3.40 -28.40
C ALA A 19 1.71 4.74 -27.75
N MET A 20 0.95 5.22 -26.76
CA MET A 20 1.14 6.52 -26.11
C MET A 20 2.39 6.50 -25.22
N LYS A 21 3.24 7.53 -25.34
CA LYS A 21 4.35 7.73 -24.41
C LYS A 21 3.89 8.50 -23.18
N ASP A 22 4.63 8.34 -22.09
CA ASP A 22 4.37 9.05 -20.83
C ASP A 22 4.35 10.58 -21.02
N GLU A 23 5.25 11.10 -21.85
CA GLU A 23 5.36 12.52 -22.22
C GLU A 23 4.14 13.07 -22.97
N ASP A 24 3.37 12.20 -23.62
CA ASP A 24 2.17 12.57 -24.39
C ASP A 24 0.90 12.59 -23.50
N ILE A 25 1.01 12.20 -22.22
CA ILE A 25 -0.10 12.20 -21.28
C ILE A 25 -0.41 13.65 -20.86
N ASP A 26 -1.64 14.09 -21.12
CA ASP A 26 -2.12 15.38 -20.66
C ASP A 26 -2.41 15.35 -19.15
N LEU A 27 -1.60 16.07 -18.39
CA LEU A 27 -1.72 16.24 -16.94
C LEU A 27 -2.26 17.63 -16.55
N SER A 28 -2.85 18.36 -17.50
CA SER A 28 -3.32 19.74 -17.25
C SER A 28 -4.45 19.82 -16.22
N ASP A 29 -5.24 18.75 -16.06
CA ASP A 29 -6.31 18.64 -15.08
C ASP A 29 -5.84 18.12 -13.71
N ILE A 30 -4.88 17.19 -13.72
CA ILE A 30 -4.30 16.56 -12.53
C ILE A 30 -2.78 16.62 -12.65
N PRO A 31 -2.17 17.75 -12.24
CA PRO A 31 -0.72 17.89 -12.29
C PRO A 31 -0.04 16.89 -11.35
N GLU A 32 1.23 16.60 -11.61
CA GLU A 32 2.02 15.71 -10.77
C GLU A 32 2.14 16.24 -9.33
N VAL A 33 2.25 15.30 -8.39
CA VAL A 33 2.46 15.61 -6.98
C VAL A 33 3.86 16.18 -6.80
N THR A 34 3.95 17.44 -6.37
CA THR A 34 5.25 18.07 -6.09
C THR A 34 5.87 17.54 -4.80
N GLU A 35 7.19 17.66 -4.67
CA GLU A 35 7.90 17.27 -3.46
C GLU A 35 7.39 18.04 -2.22
N GLU A 36 7.07 19.33 -2.35
CA GLU A 36 6.51 20.13 -1.26
C GLU A 36 5.10 19.66 -0.86
N GLN A 37 4.31 19.15 -1.82
CA GLN A 37 3.01 18.54 -1.53
C GLN A 37 3.19 17.21 -0.82
N MET A 38 4.12 16.37 -1.27
CA MET A 38 4.43 15.08 -0.66
C MET A 38 4.95 15.24 0.78
N GLN A 39 5.79 16.24 1.04
CA GLN A 39 6.29 16.56 2.38
C GLN A 39 5.18 16.88 3.38
N ARG A 40 4.03 17.39 2.90
CA ARG A 40 2.85 17.70 3.73
C ARG A 40 1.89 16.52 3.86
N ALA A 41 2.17 15.38 3.23
CA ALA A 41 1.27 14.23 3.23
C ALA A 41 1.18 13.58 4.62
N VAL A 42 -0.04 13.38 5.10
CA VAL A 42 -0.31 12.75 6.41
C VAL A 42 -0.74 11.30 6.20
N LEU A 43 -0.04 10.37 6.87
CA LEU A 43 -0.43 8.96 6.86
C LEU A 43 -1.77 8.81 7.60
N ARG A 44 -2.71 8.08 7.00
CA ARG A 44 -4.03 7.84 7.59
C ARG A 44 -4.38 6.36 7.58
N VAL A 45 -4.92 5.87 8.69
CA VAL A 45 -5.47 4.52 8.82
C VAL A 45 -6.94 4.64 9.23
N ALA A 46 -7.84 3.98 8.50
CA ALA A 46 -9.29 4.11 8.68
C ALA A 46 -9.77 5.58 8.72
N GLY A 47 -9.20 6.44 7.86
CA GLY A 47 -9.53 7.87 7.77
C GLY A 47 -8.97 8.75 8.88
N LYS A 48 -8.26 8.19 9.87
CA LYS A 48 -7.67 8.94 10.99
C LYS A 48 -6.17 9.15 10.77
N PRO A 49 -5.63 10.36 11.02
CA PRO A 49 -4.20 10.60 10.95
C PRO A 49 -3.47 9.72 11.96
N VAL A 50 -2.36 9.14 11.53
CA VAL A 50 -1.45 8.36 12.38
C VAL A 50 -0.04 8.92 12.28
N GLU A 51 0.67 8.91 13.40
CA GLU A 51 2.06 9.34 13.44
C GLU A 51 2.92 8.34 12.65
N ARG A 52 3.86 8.88 11.86
CA ARG A 52 4.84 8.05 11.16
C ARG A 52 5.92 7.65 12.16
N GLY A 53 6.02 6.36 12.45
CA GLY A 53 7.03 5.84 13.36
C GLY A 53 6.63 4.51 13.98
N GLN A 54 7.50 4.02 14.86
CA GLN A 54 7.24 2.84 15.67
C GLN A 54 6.71 3.27 17.03
N ARG A 55 5.76 2.50 17.57
CA ARG A 55 5.22 2.69 18.90
C ARG A 55 5.55 1.48 19.76
N HIS A 56 6.08 1.72 20.96
CA HIS A 56 6.19 0.67 21.96
C HIS A 56 4.79 0.26 22.42
N VAL A 57 4.51 -1.04 22.32
CA VAL A 57 3.26 -1.64 22.77
C VAL A 57 3.59 -2.88 23.60
N ASP A 58 2.87 -3.09 24.69
CA ASP A 58 2.93 -4.32 25.46
C ASP A 58 1.93 -5.32 24.86
N LEU A 59 2.45 -6.34 24.18
CA LEU A 59 1.66 -7.37 23.51
C LEU A 59 2.08 -8.75 24.02
N LEU A 60 1.09 -9.57 24.37
CA LEU A 60 1.32 -10.98 24.65
C LEU A 60 1.38 -11.75 23.32
N LEU A 61 2.47 -12.48 23.12
CA LEU A 61 2.68 -13.39 22.00
C LEU A 61 2.86 -14.80 22.54
N ASP A 62 2.37 -15.78 21.79
CA ASP A 62 2.63 -17.18 22.12
C ASP A 62 4.13 -17.47 22.03
N ALA A 63 4.65 -18.27 22.96
CA ALA A 63 6.08 -18.57 23.03
C ALA A 63 6.61 -19.15 21.71
N PHE A 64 5.85 -20.02 21.04
CA PHE A 64 6.30 -20.62 19.78
C PHE A 64 6.49 -19.59 18.66
N ILE A 65 5.74 -18.48 18.67
CA ILE A 65 5.86 -17.40 17.69
C ILE A 65 7.16 -16.65 17.93
N VAL A 66 7.45 -16.33 19.21
CA VAL A 66 8.69 -15.66 19.60
C VAL A 66 9.90 -16.51 19.20
N GLU A 67 9.90 -17.79 19.55
CA GLU A 67 10.98 -18.73 19.21
C GLU A 67 11.17 -18.88 17.69
N TYR A 68 10.07 -18.95 16.93
CA TYR A 68 10.13 -19.04 15.46
C TYR A 68 10.82 -17.80 14.87
N PHE A 69 10.43 -16.60 15.30
CA PHE A 69 11.04 -15.37 14.80
C PHE A 69 12.44 -15.12 15.35
N GLU A 70 12.76 -15.56 16.57
CA GLU A 70 14.12 -15.53 17.12
C GLU A 70 15.09 -16.39 16.31
N ALA A 71 14.66 -17.59 15.90
CA ALA A 71 15.45 -18.44 15.03
C ALA A 71 15.72 -17.82 13.64
N GLN A 72 14.85 -16.91 13.18
CA GLN A 72 14.95 -16.25 11.87
C GLN A 72 15.60 -14.86 11.94
N ALA A 73 15.58 -14.19 13.10
CA ALA A 73 15.88 -12.78 13.28
C ALA A 73 17.29 -12.35 12.86
N GLY A 74 18.27 -13.26 12.91
CA GLY A 74 19.67 -12.95 12.59
C GLY A 74 20.12 -11.61 13.20
N GLU A 75 20.60 -10.69 12.36
CA GLU A 75 20.98 -9.32 12.78
C GLU A 75 19.81 -8.31 12.73
N GLN A 76 18.70 -8.64 12.06
CA GLN A 76 17.58 -7.73 11.84
C GLN A 76 16.69 -7.56 13.08
N GLY A 77 16.77 -8.51 14.03
CA GLY A 77 16.04 -8.48 15.29
C GLY A 77 14.59 -8.93 15.15
N VAL A 78 14.10 -9.60 16.20
CA VAL A 78 12.77 -10.28 16.23
C VAL A 78 11.62 -9.31 15.94
N GLN A 79 11.68 -8.10 16.52
CA GLN A 79 10.64 -7.09 16.37
C GLN A 79 10.47 -6.65 14.91
N VAL A 80 11.56 -6.55 14.15
CA VAL A 80 11.52 -6.11 12.74
C VAL A 80 10.79 -7.16 11.91
N LEU A 81 11.11 -8.45 12.10
CA LEU A 81 10.44 -9.52 11.37
C LEU A 81 8.96 -9.63 11.72
N ILE A 82 8.61 -9.55 13.01
CA ILE A 82 7.19 -9.56 13.43
C ILE A 82 6.45 -8.39 12.78
N ASN A 83 7.03 -7.19 12.80
CA ASN A 83 6.40 -6.02 12.19
C ASN A 83 6.24 -6.16 10.66
N GLN A 84 7.22 -6.74 9.97
CA GLN A 84 7.13 -7.02 8.53
C GLN A 84 5.99 -7.99 8.21
N VAL A 85 5.88 -9.10 8.92
CA VAL A 85 4.81 -10.10 8.69
C VAL A 85 3.42 -9.49 8.97
N LEU A 86 3.29 -8.67 10.02
CA LEU A 86 2.05 -7.95 10.28
C LEU A 86 1.71 -6.95 9.15
N ALA A 87 2.71 -6.25 8.61
CA ALA A 87 2.53 -5.32 7.51
C ALA A 87 2.09 -6.04 6.22
N GLU A 88 2.71 -7.17 5.90
CA GLU A 88 2.33 -8.01 4.76
C GLU A 88 0.92 -8.57 4.90
N TYR A 89 0.54 -9.02 6.10
CA TYR A 89 -0.82 -9.48 6.37
C TYR A 89 -1.86 -8.37 6.13
N ILE A 90 -1.59 -7.14 6.59
CA ILE A 90 -2.45 -5.98 6.33
C ILE A 90 -2.54 -5.71 4.82
N HIS A 91 -1.40 -5.64 4.13
CA HIS A 91 -1.36 -5.36 2.70
C HIS A 91 -2.12 -6.40 1.87
N ASN A 92 -1.98 -7.69 2.17
CA ASN A 92 -2.65 -8.76 1.45
C ASN A 92 -4.14 -8.86 1.76
N ARG A 93 -4.59 -8.39 2.94
CA ARG A 93 -5.99 -8.39 3.33
C ARG A 93 -6.78 -7.24 2.70
N ASP A 94 -6.15 -6.08 2.53
CA ASP A 94 -6.80 -4.86 2.01
C ASP A 94 -6.72 -4.73 0.48
N ARG A 95 -6.22 -5.77 -0.20
CA ARG A 95 -6.12 -5.85 -1.66
C ARG A 95 -7.38 -6.45 -2.27
#